data_AF-A0A2A8GVP7-F1
#
_entry.id   AF-A0A2A8GVP7-F1
#
_cell.length_a   1.000
_cell.length_b   1.000
_cell.length_c   1.000
_cell.angle_alpha   90.00
_cell.angle_beta   90.00
_cell.angle_gamma   90.00
#
_symmetry.space_group_name_H-M   'P 1'
#
loop_
_entity.id
_entity.type
_entity.pdbx_description
1 polymer ?
#
loop_
_entity_poly.entity_id
_entity_poly.type
_entity_poly.pdbx_seq_one_letter_code
_entity_poly.pdbx_strand_id
1 'polypeptide(L)'
;PADTASNYGVTMWHSFGNIVDFASFGNYVRYKHNADVFQGQSGSPNFYSPDGINFYIVGIQSTERYDGNYSAGINPASFADIQTWSAQ
;
A
#
# COMPACT_ATOMS: atom_id res chain seq x y z
N PRO A 1 -8.66 23.62 11.35
CA PRO A 1 -10.06 23.28 11.00
C PRO A 1 -10.25 21.77 11.17
N ALA A 2 -11.13 21.36 12.09
CA ALA A 2 -11.38 19.97 12.39
C ALA A 2 -12.04 19.28 11.17
N ASP A 3 -11.44 18.17 10.74
CA ASP A 3 -12.01 17.29 9.73
C ASP A 3 -13.38 16.80 10.20
N THR A 4 -14.40 17.07 9.38
CA THR A 4 -15.82 16.78 9.65
C THR A 4 -16.25 15.45 9.02
N ALA A 5 -15.33 14.50 8.80
CA ALA A 5 -15.61 13.17 8.26
C ALA A 5 -16.28 12.18 9.24
N SER A 6 -17.19 12.64 10.12
CA SER A 6 -17.77 11.81 11.20
C SER A 6 -19.21 11.33 10.98
N ASN A 7 -19.94 11.71 9.92
CA ASN A 7 -21.40 11.48 9.89
C ASN A 7 -21.95 10.61 8.75
N TYR A 8 -21.11 10.11 7.85
CA TYR A 8 -21.51 9.12 6.86
C TYR A 8 -20.41 8.07 6.80
N GLY A 9 -20.74 6.81 7.09
CA GLY A 9 -19.82 5.68 7.13
C GLY A 9 -19.19 5.38 5.77
N VAL A 10 -18.31 6.26 5.31
CA VAL A 10 -17.45 6.07 4.16
C VAL A 10 -16.05 6.21 4.72
N THR A 11 -15.38 5.09 4.94
CA THR A 11 -13.93 5.07 5.05
C THR A 11 -13.42 5.58 3.71
N MET A 12 -13.25 6.90 3.60
CA MET A 12 -12.59 7.49 2.45
C MET A 12 -11.22 6.84 2.42
N TRP A 13 -10.99 6.09 1.38
CA TRP A 13 -9.68 5.56 1.05
C TRP A 13 -8.69 6.72 1.09
N HIS A 14 -7.85 6.79 2.12
CA HIS A 14 -6.77 7.76 2.14
C HIS A 14 -5.73 7.24 1.16
N SER A 15 -5.56 7.95 0.04
CA SER A 15 -4.45 7.66 -0.87
C SER A 15 -3.15 7.80 -0.09
N PHE A 16 -2.39 6.72 0.03
CA PHE A 16 -1.01 6.81 0.49
C PHE A 16 -0.27 7.76 -0.45
N GLY A 17 0.56 8.64 0.10
CA GLY A 17 1.29 9.62 -0.68
C GLY A 17 2.19 8.97 -1.74
N ASN A 18 2.84 9.79 -2.55
CA ASN A 18 3.69 9.29 -3.63
C ASN A 18 4.74 8.29 -3.11
N ILE A 19 5.02 7.26 -3.92
CA ILE A 19 6.18 6.40 -3.72
C ILE A 19 7.42 7.27 -3.88
N VAL A 20 8.28 7.28 -2.85
CA VAL A 20 9.50 8.10 -2.84
C VAL A 20 10.77 7.27 -2.99
N ASP A 21 10.70 5.97 -2.70
CA ASP A 21 11.82 5.04 -2.85
C ASP A 21 11.32 3.59 -2.97
N PHE A 22 12.15 2.73 -3.57
CA PHE A 22 11.91 1.29 -3.66
C PHE A 22 13.19 0.50 -3.38
N ALA A 23 13.06 -0.61 -2.67
CA ALA A 23 14.17 -1.50 -2.36
C ALA A 23 13.80 -2.97 -2.59
N SER A 24 14.74 -3.75 -3.12
CA SER A 24 14.56 -5.19 -3.34
C SER A 24 15.37 -5.99 -2.33
N PHE A 25 14.74 -6.99 -1.72
CA PHE A 25 15.34 -7.92 -0.76
C PHE A 25 15.04 -9.35 -1.22
N GLY A 26 15.93 -9.91 -2.06
CA GLY A 26 15.66 -11.19 -2.73
C GLY A 26 14.45 -11.08 -3.65
N ASN A 27 13.41 -11.89 -3.39
CA ASN A 27 12.18 -11.92 -4.17
C ASN A 27 11.12 -10.91 -3.73
N TYR A 28 11.41 -10.11 -2.69
CA TYR A 28 10.46 -9.14 -2.13
C TYR A 28 10.86 -7.71 -2.48
N VAL A 29 9.87 -6.89 -2.82
CA VAL A 29 10.03 -5.44 -3.01
C VAL A 29 9.43 -4.73 -1.81
N ARG A 30 10.04 -3.62 -1.40
CA ARG A 30 9.50 -2.69 -0.41
C ARG A 30 9.34 -1.34 -1.08
N TYR A 31 8.21 -0.68 -0.87
CA TYR A 31 8.03 0.72 -1.25
C TYR A 31 8.01 1.61 -0.02
N LYS A 32 8.69 2.75 -0.12
CA LYS A 32 8.68 3.81 0.87
C LYS A 32 7.76 4.94 0.40
N HIS A 33 6.98 5.47 1.34
CA HIS A 33 6.04 6.55 1.13
C HIS A 33 6.37 7.70 2.09
N ASN A 34 6.19 8.94 1.61
CA ASN A 34 6.27 10.14 2.43
C ASN A 34 4.86 10.69 2.68
N ALA A 35 4.14 10.07 3.60
CA ALA A 35 2.77 10.41 3.96
C ALA A 35 2.57 10.18 5.45
N ASP A 36 1.67 10.91 6.10
CA ASP A 36 1.31 10.64 7.49
C ASP A 36 0.53 9.32 7.56
N VAL A 37 0.93 8.40 8.43
CA VAL A 37 0.17 7.18 8.71
C VAL A 37 -0.07 7.04 10.21
N PHE A 38 -1.03 6.20 10.55
CA PHE A 38 -1.43 5.93 11.93
C PHE A 38 -1.47 4.42 12.18
N GLN A 39 -1.36 4.05 13.44
CA GLN A 39 -1.63 2.68 13.86
C GLN A 39 -3.05 2.28 13.46
N GLY A 40 -3.22 1.01 13.05
CA GLY A 40 -4.49 0.49 12.53
C GLY A 40 -4.66 0.56 11.01
N GLN A 41 -3.68 1.10 10.28
CA GLN A 41 -3.71 1.16 8.80
C GLN A 41 -2.96 0.01 8.11
N SER A 42 -2.38 -0.92 8.87
CA SER A 42 -1.70 -2.09 8.31
C SER A 42 -2.70 -3.00 7.57
N GLY A 43 -2.29 -3.55 6.43
CA GLY A 43 -3.14 -4.41 5.59
C GLY A 43 -3.91 -3.68 4.49
N SER A 44 -3.87 -2.35 4.45
CA SER A 44 -4.48 -1.57 3.38
C SER A 44 -3.66 -1.63 2.07
N PRO A 45 -4.29 -1.66 0.88
CA PRO A 45 -3.53 -1.68 -0.38
C PRO A 45 -2.89 -0.32 -0.72
N ASN A 46 -1.74 -0.34 -1.38
CA ASN A 46 -1.09 0.85 -1.90
C ASN A 46 -1.40 0.99 -3.40
N PHE A 47 -1.96 2.14 -3.78
CA PHE A 47 -2.24 2.45 -5.19
C PHE A 47 -1.11 3.26 -5.82
N TYR A 48 -0.84 2.97 -7.10
CA TYR A 48 0.08 3.72 -7.93
C TYR A 48 -0.59 4.06 -9.27
N SER A 49 -0.44 5.29 -9.73
CA SER A 49 -0.91 5.73 -11.03
C SER A 49 0.18 6.59 -11.70
N PRO A 50 0.98 6.02 -12.63
CA PRO A 50 2.03 6.76 -13.31
C PRO A 50 1.47 7.78 -14.32
N ASP A 51 0.27 7.53 -14.84
CA ASP A 51 -0.39 8.32 -15.87
C ASP A 51 -1.54 9.19 -15.34
N GLY A 52 -1.91 9.04 -14.07
CA GLY A 52 -3.06 9.71 -13.45
C GLY A 52 -4.43 9.20 -13.95
N ILE A 53 -4.46 8.14 -14.76
CA ILE A 53 -5.67 7.59 -15.38
C ILE A 53 -5.92 6.17 -14.87
N ASN A 54 -4.89 5.32 -14.88
CA ASN A 54 -4.96 3.93 -14.45
C ASN A 54 -4.36 3.77 -13.06
N PHE A 55 -5.06 3.06 -12.17
CA PHE A 55 -4.59 2.77 -10.82
C PHE A 55 -4.21 1.29 -10.69
N TYR A 56 -3.05 1.03 -10.10
CA TYR A 56 -2.52 -0.30 -9.85
C TYR A 56 -2.34 -0.51 -8.36
N ILE A 57 -2.69 -1.69 -7.85
CA ILE A 57 -2.31 -2.10 -6.50
C ILE A 57 -0.90 -2.66 -6.58
N VAL A 58 0.05 -1.98 -5.94
CA VAL A 58 1.47 -2.36 -6.00
C VAL A 58 1.97 -2.99 -4.71
N GLY A 59 1.29 -2.76 -3.59
CA GLY A 59 1.73 -3.23 -2.28
C GLY A 59 0.64 -3.23 -1.24
N ILE A 60 1.00 -3.67 -0.03
CA ILE A 60 0.17 -3.65 1.16
C ILE A 60 0.92 -2.89 2.25
N GLN A 61 0.25 -1.91 2.86
CA GLN A 61 0.80 -1.12 3.94
C GLN A 61 1.15 -2.01 5.11
N SER A 62 2.39 -1.92 5.58
CA SER A 62 2.90 -2.79 6.63
C SER A 62 3.17 -2.01 7.91
N THR A 63 4.08 -1.02 7.84
CA THR A 63 4.61 -0.37 9.04
C THR A 63 5.10 1.05 8.78
N GLU A 64 5.29 1.78 9.86
CA GLU A 64 5.91 3.10 9.93
C GLU A 64 7.25 2.99 10.66
N ARG A 65 8.22 3.80 10.21
CA ARG A 65 9.43 4.09 10.98
C ARG A 65 9.69 5.59 10.95
N TYR A 66 10.59 6.06 11.81
CA TYR A 66 10.98 7.48 11.91
C TYR A 66 11.27 8.15 10.55
N ASP A 67 11.77 7.40 9.57
CA ASP A 67 12.18 7.94 8.27
C ASP A 67 11.15 7.77 7.16
N GLY A 68 9.98 7.17 7.45
CA GLY A 68 8.87 7.07 6.52
C GLY A 68 8.06 5.79 6.65
N ASN A 69 7.17 5.59 5.68
CA ASN A 69 6.17 4.53 5.70
C ASN A 69 6.43 3.47 4.67
N TYR A 70 6.19 2.22 5.04
CA TYR A 70 6.65 1.08 4.28
C TYR A 70 5.50 0.12 3.96
N SER A 71 5.49 -0.27 2.70
CA SER A 71 4.59 -1.30 2.18
C SER A 71 5.39 -2.49 1.66
N ALA A 72 4.82 -3.68 1.85
CA ALA A 72 5.30 -4.90 1.22
C ALA A 72 4.78 -4.94 -0.21
N GLY A 73 5.66 -5.10 -1.17
CA GLY A 73 5.30 -5.14 -2.58
C GLY A 73 4.62 -6.45 -2.95
N ILE A 74 3.61 -6.34 -3.80
CA ILE A 74 2.92 -7.47 -4.40
C ILE A 74 3.57 -7.76 -5.74
N ASN A 75 4.05 -8.98 -5.92
CA ASN A 75 4.60 -9.45 -7.19
C ASN A 75 3.53 -10.25 -7.95
N PRO A 76 3.33 -10.04 -9.27
CA PRO A 76 2.47 -10.88 -10.09
C PRO A 76 2.72 -12.39 -9.92
N ALA A 77 3.97 -12.80 -9.70
CA ALA A 77 4.31 -14.20 -9.43
C ALA A 77 3.63 -14.74 -8.16
N SER A 78 3.46 -13.91 -7.13
CA SER A 78 2.80 -14.31 -5.88
C SER A 78 1.34 -14.69 -6.08
N PHE A 79 0.64 -14.09 -7.06
CA PHE A 79 -0.73 -14.50 -7.39
C PHE A 79 -0.77 -15.89 -8.04
N ALA A 80 0.18 -16.20 -8.94
CA ALA A 80 0.27 -17.52 -9.56
C ALA A 80 0.59 -18.62 -8.54
N ASP A 81 1.48 -18.32 -7.59
CA ASP A 81 1.82 -19.21 -6.49
C ASP A 81 0.61 -19.49 -5.59
N ILE A 82 -0.13 -18.44 -5.20
CA ILE A 82 -1.35 -18.56 -4.39
C ILE A 82 -2.43 -19.37 -5.13
N GLN A 83 -2.62 -19.11 -6.42
CA GLN A 83 -3.61 -19.83 -7.23
C GLN A 83 -3.27 -21.32 -7.31
N THR A 84 -1.99 -21.64 -7.53
CA THR A 84 -1.49 -23.03 -7.55
C THR A 84 -1.70 -23.73 -6.21
N TRP A 85 -1.38 -23.05 -5.11
CA TRP A 85 -1.60 -23.57 -3.76
C TRP A 85 -3.09 -23.80 -3.47
N SER A 86 -3.97 -22.86 -3.85
CA SER A 86 -5.41 -22.94 -3.57
C SER A 86 -6.15 -24.05 -4.32
N ALA A 87 -5.51 -24.62 -5.36
CA ALA A 87 -6.06 -25.71 -6.15
C ALA A 87 -5.67 -27.11 -5.61
N GLN A 88 -4.89 -27.17 -4.51
CA GLN A 88 -4.54 -28.40 -3.79
C GLN A 88 -5.60 -28.74 -2.73
#